data_AF-A0A954QDB3-F1
#
_entry.id   AF-A0A954QDB3-F1
#
_cell.length_a   1.000
_cell.length_b   1.000
_cell.length_c   1.000
_cell.angle_alpha   90.00
_cell.angle_beta   90.00
_cell.angle_gamma   90.00
#
_symmetry.space_group_name_H-M   'P 1'
#
loop_
_entity.id
_entity.type
_entity.pdbx_description
1 polymer ?
#
loop_
_entity_poly.entity_id
_entity_poly.type
_entity_poly.pdbx_seq_one_letter_code
_entity_poly.pdbx_strand_id
1 'polypeptide(L)'
;MKTITPRKRCAPDGDLALSQEVIGLLQRQSADQQQAGEVQLIETHISWVFLTNQFAYKLKKPVRFDFVDFSTAELRRKACENEVTLNRRLAPGVYLGIVPVVVTASGQLAIGRVGVPVDWLVKMRRLSAGNALDTLIREDRVGAVAIEQLARTLSDFYHNAPPVTMIVDDYRRNIEHHVIANRDELLSASHHLDEAAIHRVHSAQLRVLKLAPDILDERVRNGRIIEGHGDLRPEHIYFNPSPLVIDCIEFSQEFRTLDVVDELAFLAMECDFLGADDITDPIFEHYFEQSGDSPPPQVISFYQIYRACVRAKVCALRAEQLVGEARERLLESASTYLNLAHRYSLRLGPPVLILIHGLPGTGKSTIARTISEQLGFALLQTDAIRRSVIGASDDKLNFNEGAYRPENRRRVYEAMHEQAEGLLSNGTSVVLDGNYLEADLRVTAANLANRHHAEFVAAHCECLDEIALERIITRSRNGGALSETRPEFFDRQRQSEEPDPPGLSSLVIDTSTGSSESLQSVFETLRSRCFADVFAMAPSR
;
A
#
# COMPACT_ATOMS: atom_id res chain seq x y z
N MET A 1 -9.60 -4.27 6.46
CA MET A 1 -9.22 -4.62 7.86
C MET A 1 -9.21 -3.38 8.74
N LYS A 2 -9.73 -3.48 9.97
CA LYS A 2 -9.39 -2.53 11.05
C LYS A 2 -7.89 -2.58 11.27
N THR A 3 -7.26 -1.43 11.49
CA THR A 3 -5.86 -1.28 11.87
C THR A 3 -5.44 -2.39 12.82
N ILE A 4 -4.43 -3.18 12.45
CA ILE A 4 -3.82 -4.15 13.39
C ILE A 4 -2.96 -3.34 14.36
N THR A 5 -3.62 -2.63 15.25
CA THR A 5 -3.00 -2.10 16.47
C THR A 5 -3.33 -3.12 17.55
N PRO A 6 -2.35 -3.82 18.15
CA PRO A 6 -2.64 -4.82 19.17
C PRO A 6 -3.18 -4.14 20.42
N ARG A 7 -4.52 -4.02 20.56
CA ARG A 7 -5.15 -3.80 21.86
C ARG A 7 -5.06 -5.10 22.65
N LYS A 8 -3.92 -5.28 23.32
CA LYS A 8 -3.64 -6.44 24.18
C LYS A 8 -4.61 -6.45 25.36
N ARG A 9 -5.46 -7.47 25.47
CA ARG A 9 -6.00 -7.86 26.79
C ARG A 9 -5.02 -8.86 27.40
N CYS A 10 -4.46 -8.53 28.57
CA CYS A 10 -3.51 -9.39 29.27
C CYS A 10 -4.18 -10.69 29.76
N ALA A 11 -3.37 -11.75 29.79
CA ALA A 11 -3.74 -13.05 30.33
C ALA A 11 -4.02 -12.98 31.84
N PRO A 12 -4.82 -13.89 32.41
CA PRO A 12 -4.87 -14.10 33.85
C PRO A 12 -3.48 -14.57 34.36
N ASP A 13 -3.11 -14.19 35.59
CA ASP A 13 -1.76 -14.40 36.15
C ASP A 13 -1.24 -15.85 36.07
N GLY A 14 -2.13 -16.84 36.12
CA GLY A 14 -1.77 -18.26 36.04
C GLY A 14 -1.17 -18.71 34.70
N ASP A 15 -1.52 -18.05 33.61
CA ASP A 15 -1.08 -18.40 32.25
C ASP A 15 0.37 -17.93 31.98
N LEU A 16 0.77 -16.81 32.61
CA LEU A 16 2.15 -16.33 32.61
C LEU A 16 3.06 -17.23 33.47
N ALA A 17 2.57 -17.68 34.62
CA ALA A 17 3.29 -18.63 35.48
C ALA A 17 3.52 -19.97 34.76
N LEU A 18 2.50 -20.51 34.09
CA LEU A 18 2.63 -21.72 33.27
C LEU A 18 3.73 -21.58 32.21
N SER A 19 3.80 -20.41 31.57
CA SER A 19 4.81 -20.14 30.53
C SER A 19 6.24 -20.15 31.08
N GLN A 20 6.45 -19.57 32.28
CA GLN A 20 7.74 -19.61 32.98
C GLN A 20 8.11 -21.03 33.44
N GLU A 21 7.14 -21.82 33.87
CA GLU A 21 7.39 -23.21 34.25
C GLU A 21 7.75 -24.08 33.03
N VAL A 22 7.10 -23.86 31.88
CA VAL A 22 7.45 -24.51 30.60
C VAL A 22 8.88 -24.17 30.18
N ILE A 23 9.30 -22.92 30.36
CA ILE A 23 10.70 -22.49 30.15
C ILE A 23 11.65 -23.33 31.01
N GLY A 24 11.39 -23.42 32.31
CA GLY A 24 12.21 -24.20 33.24
C GLY A 24 12.20 -25.70 32.92
N LEU A 25 11.12 -26.25 32.36
CA LEU A 25 11.06 -27.65 31.92
C LEU A 25 11.92 -27.92 30.69
N LEU A 26 11.87 -27.04 29.68
CA LEU A 26 12.68 -27.18 28.47
C LEU A 26 14.18 -27.06 28.77
N GLN A 27 14.55 -26.16 29.69
CA GLN A 27 15.91 -26.06 30.20
C GLN A 27 16.37 -27.35 30.88
N ARG A 28 15.55 -27.92 31.78
CA ARG A 28 15.85 -29.19 32.47
C ARG A 28 15.91 -30.40 31.52
N GLN A 29 14.95 -30.54 30.60
CA GLN A 29 14.97 -31.62 29.62
C GLN A 29 16.19 -31.56 28.70
N SER A 30 16.64 -30.36 28.33
CA SER A 30 17.86 -30.19 27.52
C SER A 30 19.11 -30.63 28.29
N ALA A 31 19.17 -30.32 29.59
CA ALA A 31 20.25 -30.76 30.47
C ALA A 31 20.28 -32.31 30.66
N ASP A 32 19.12 -32.94 30.85
CA ASP A 32 19.00 -34.40 31.08
C ASP A 32 19.36 -35.24 29.85
N GLN A 33 19.18 -34.73 28.62
CA GLN A 33 19.48 -35.46 27.39
C GLN A 33 20.97 -35.49 27.00
N GLN A 34 21.89 -35.13 27.91
CA GLN A 34 23.33 -34.91 27.63
C GLN A 34 23.58 -33.93 26.46
N GLN A 35 22.59 -33.09 26.13
CA GLN A 35 22.71 -31.96 25.21
C GLN A 35 22.90 -30.69 26.02
N ALA A 36 24.00 -30.63 26.79
CA ALA A 36 24.38 -29.47 27.59
C ALA A 36 24.60 -28.24 26.70
N GLY A 37 23.53 -27.55 26.37
CA GLY A 37 23.50 -26.31 25.61
C GLY A 37 22.49 -25.38 26.26
N GLU A 38 22.84 -24.09 26.27
CA GLU A 38 21.95 -23.03 26.74
C GLU A 38 20.71 -22.98 25.85
N VAL A 39 19.51 -23.03 26.46
CA VAL A 39 18.26 -22.85 25.74
C VAL A 39 18.08 -21.36 25.46
N GLN A 40 18.19 -20.97 24.19
CA GLN A 40 17.96 -19.59 23.77
C GLN A 40 16.45 -19.34 23.65
N LEU A 41 15.97 -18.26 24.26
CA LEU A 41 14.60 -17.79 24.16
C LEU A 41 14.50 -16.65 23.15
N ILE A 42 13.64 -16.82 22.14
CA ILE A 42 13.23 -15.76 21.22
C ILE A 42 11.76 -15.43 21.51
N GLU A 43 11.48 -14.16 21.77
CA GLU A 43 10.13 -13.70 22.09
C GLU A 43 9.54 -12.90 20.93
N THR A 44 8.34 -13.28 20.50
CA THR A 44 7.55 -12.56 19.49
C THR A 44 6.30 -11.96 20.13
N HIS A 45 5.44 -11.28 19.35
CA HIS A 45 4.22 -10.67 19.88
C HIS A 45 3.18 -11.73 20.35
N ILE A 46 3.19 -12.92 19.74
CA ILE A 46 2.17 -13.97 19.93
C ILE A 46 2.76 -15.33 20.32
N SER A 47 4.08 -15.46 20.43
CA SER A 47 4.74 -16.74 20.74
C SER A 47 6.08 -16.57 21.44
N TRP A 48 6.49 -17.60 22.17
CA TRP A 48 7.86 -17.83 22.62
C TRP A 48 8.46 -18.98 21.82
N VAL A 49 9.70 -18.84 21.37
CA VAL A 49 10.46 -19.88 20.65
C VAL A 49 11.68 -20.24 21.48
N PHE A 50 11.83 -21.52 21.76
CA PHE A 50 12.92 -22.09 22.55
C PHE A 50 13.84 -22.88 21.63
N LEU A 51 15.08 -22.43 21.48
CA LEU A 51 16.08 -23.11 20.67
C LEU A 51 16.98 -23.96 21.56
N THR A 52 16.90 -25.28 21.38
CA THR A 52 17.85 -26.25 21.96
C THR A 52 18.95 -26.57 20.95
N ASN A 53 19.86 -27.50 21.25
CA ASN A 53 20.91 -27.86 20.29
C ASN A 53 20.37 -28.43 18.97
N GLN A 54 19.28 -29.21 19.02
CA GLN A 54 18.75 -29.92 17.85
C GLN A 54 17.33 -29.49 17.46
N PHE A 55 16.56 -28.95 18.39
CA PHE A 55 15.14 -28.66 18.20
C PHE A 55 14.82 -27.21 18.50
N ALA A 56 13.74 -26.73 17.89
CA ALA A 56 13.06 -25.52 18.27
C ALA A 56 11.66 -25.87 18.76
N TYR A 57 11.22 -25.29 19.87
CA TYR A 57 9.86 -25.44 20.40
C TYR A 57 9.17 -24.08 20.39
N LYS A 58 7.97 -23.98 19.82
CA LYS A 58 7.19 -22.74 19.82
C LYS A 58 5.95 -22.90 20.70
N LEU A 59 5.85 -22.07 21.73
CA LEU A 59 4.68 -21.94 22.60
C LEU A 59 3.90 -20.70 22.20
N LYS A 60 2.59 -20.86 21.96
CA LYS A 60 1.71 -19.71 21.69
C LYS A 60 1.41 -18.97 22.99
N LYS A 61 1.47 -17.64 22.95
CA LYS A 61 1.13 -16.80 24.09
C LYS A 61 -0.38 -16.83 24.32
N PRO A 62 -0.85 -16.77 25.58
CA PRO A 62 -2.27 -16.68 25.92
C PRO A 62 -2.79 -15.26 25.69
N VAL A 63 -2.88 -14.84 24.43
CA VAL A 63 -3.26 -13.48 24.03
C VAL A 63 -4.52 -13.48 23.19
N ARG A 64 -5.25 -12.38 23.24
CA ARG A 64 -6.35 -12.09 22.32
C ARG A 64 -6.16 -10.70 21.74
N PHE A 65 -5.99 -10.66 20.42
CA PHE A 65 -5.94 -9.47 19.59
C PHE A 65 -7.09 -9.50 18.58
N ASP A 66 -7.31 -8.40 17.87
CA ASP A 66 -8.40 -8.30 16.88
C ASP A 66 -8.26 -9.28 15.70
N PHE A 67 -7.05 -9.80 15.47
CA PHE A 67 -6.72 -10.71 14.37
C PHE A 67 -6.35 -12.13 14.83
N VAL A 68 -6.23 -12.38 16.13
CA VAL A 68 -5.85 -13.70 16.65
C VAL A 68 -6.36 -13.91 18.06
N ASP A 69 -6.94 -15.09 18.32
CA ASP A 69 -7.39 -15.50 19.65
C ASP A 69 -6.70 -16.80 20.09
N PHE A 70 -5.76 -16.67 21.00
CA PHE A 70 -5.01 -17.75 21.65
C PHE A 70 -5.35 -17.83 23.15
N SER A 71 -6.50 -17.30 23.57
CA SER A 71 -6.89 -17.19 24.97
C SER A 71 -7.14 -18.51 25.70
N THR A 72 -7.30 -19.63 24.98
CA THR A 72 -7.50 -20.96 25.57
C THR A 72 -6.51 -21.98 25.01
N ALA A 73 -6.17 -23.00 25.80
CA ALA A 73 -5.28 -24.08 25.39
C ALA A 73 -5.78 -24.83 24.13
N GLU A 74 -7.09 -24.97 23.97
CA GLU A 74 -7.69 -25.61 22.79
C GLU A 74 -7.52 -24.75 21.52
N LEU A 75 -7.66 -23.42 21.63
CA LEU A 75 -7.36 -22.51 20.53
C LEU A 75 -5.87 -22.56 20.15
N ARG A 76 -4.99 -22.62 21.16
CA ARG A 76 -3.54 -22.76 20.94
C ARG A 76 -3.19 -24.11 20.30
N ARG A 77 -3.86 -25.21 20.69
CA ARG A 77 -3.71 -26.52 20.04
C ARG A 77 -4.00 -26.44 18.55
N LYS A 78 -5.18 -25.92 18.17
CA LYS A 78 -5.58 -25.76 16.77
C LYS A 78 -4.61 -24.87 15.99
N ALA A 79 -4.13 -23.78 16.60
CA ALA A 79 -3.13 -22.92 15.98
C ALA A 79 -1.81 -23.67 15.72
N CYS A 80 -1.35 -24.49 16.67
CA CYS A 80 -0.16 -25.31 16.50
C CYS A 80 -0.35 -26.36 15.38
N GLU A 81 -1.52 -26.98 15.28
CA GLU A 81 -1.87 -27.94 14.21
C GLU A 81 -1.86 -27.27 12.83
N ASN A 82 -2.45 -26.07 12.73
CA ASN A 82 -2.44 -25.27 11.51
C ASN A 82 -1.02 -24.87 11.12
N GLU A 83 -0.20 -24.40 12.06
CA GLU A 83 1.18 -24.01 11.79
C GLU A 83 2.00 -25.19 11.23
N VAL A 84 1.88 -26.38 11.85
CA VAL A 84 2.56 -27.59 11.36
C VAL A 84 2.08 -27.94 9.95
N THR A 85 0.77 -27.90 9.71
CA THR A 85 0.19 -28.27 8.41
C THR A 85 0.63 -27.31 7.31
N LEU A 86 0.52 -26.01 7.55
CA LEU A 86 0.80 -24.96 6.56
C LEU A 86 2.29 -24.90 6.22
N ASN A 87 3.17 -24.99 7.20
CA ASN A 87 4.60 -24.88 6.96
C ASN A 87 5.23 -26.15 6.38
N ARG A 88 4.61 -27.32 6.57
CA ARG A 88 5.07 -28.55 5.89
C ARG A 88 4.98 -28.49 4.36
N ARG A 89 4.22 -27.55 3.81
CA ARG A 89 4.12 -27.32 2.34
C ARG A 89 5.47 -26.90 1.74
N LEU A 90 6.26 -26.10 2.47
CA LEU A 90 7.55 -25.57 2.01
C LEU A 90 8.75 -25.98 2.91
N ALA A 91 8.48 -26.62 4.05
CA ALA A 91 9.50 -27.11 4.97
C ALA A 91 9.10 -28.44 5.64
N PRO A 92 8.80 -29.51 4.87
CA PRO A 92 8.25 -30.77 5.39
C PRO A 92 9.15 -31.44 6.44
N GLY A 93 10.47 -31.32 6.31
CA GLY A 93 11.45 -31.90 7.23
C GLY A 93 11.69 -31.08 8.51
N VAL A 94 11.19 -29.84 8.57
CA VAL A 94 11.41 -28.92 9.70
C VAL A 94 10.36 -29.11 10.78
N TYR A 95 9.08 -29.14 10.41
CA TYR A 95 7.96 -29.21 11.36
C TYR A 95 7.63 -30.67 11.73
N LEU A 96 8.03 -31.08 12.93
CA LEU A 96 7.95 -32.48 13.40
C LEU A 96 6.57 -32.84 13.95
N GLY A 97 5.79 -31.86 14.40
CA GLY A 97 4.43 -32.05 14.92
C GLY A 97 4.16 -31.14 16.10
N ILE A 98 3.08 -31.42 16.83
CA ILE A 98 2.76 -30.78 18.10
C ILE A 98 3.10 -31.73 19.26
N VAL A 99 3.51 -31.18 20.41
CA VAL A 99 3.72 -31.95 21.63
C VAL A 99 2.95 -31.32 22.79
N PRO A 100 2.25 -32.11 23.62
CA PRO A 100 1.48 -31.57 24.72
C PRO A 100 2.39 -31.17 25.88
N VAL A 101 2.03 -30.07 26.53
CA VAL A 101 2.41 -29.75 27.90
C VAL A 101 1.34 -30.38 28.80
N VAL A 102 1.73 -31.26 29.71
CA VAL A 102 0.81 -32.03 30.55
C VAL A 102 1.09 -31.81 32.04
N VAL A 103 0.05 -31.96 32.86
CA VAL A 103 0.20 -32.22 34.30
C VAL A 103 0.16 -33.74 34.50
N THR A 104 1.23 -34.30 35.05
CA THR A 104 1.34 -35.73 35.34
C THR A 104 0.46 -36.14 36.52
N ALA A 105 0.30 -37.45 36.75
CA ALA A 105 -0.39 -37.95 37.94
C ALA A 105 0.27 -37.50 39.27
N SER A 106 1.56 -37.14 39.26
CA SER A 106 2.26 -36.56 40.41
C SER A 106 2.04 -35.05 40.60
N GLY A 107 1.20 -34.43 39.77
CA GLY A 107 0.93 -32.99 39.80
C GLY A 107 2.05 -32.13 39.22
N GLN A 108 3.04 -32.73 38.57
CA GLN A 108 4.17 -32.02 37.96
C GLN A 108 3.91 -31.73 36.49
N LEU A 109 4.37 -30.58 35.99
CA LEU A 109 4.35 -30.32 34.56
C LEU A 109 5.42 -31.14 33.82
N ALA A 110 5.08 -31.63 32.64
CA ALA A 110 5.98 -32.34 31.75
C ALA A 110 5.62 -32.09 30.27
N ILE A 111 6.60 -32.28 29.38
CA ILE A 111 6.41 -32.13 27.93
C ILE A 111 6.48 -33.50 27.26
N GLY A 112 5.48 -33.81 26.42
CA GLY A 112 5.44 -35.04 25.64
C GLY A 112 5.31 -36.33 26.47
N ARG A 113 4.83 -36.24 27.71
CA ARG A 113 4.60 -37.38 28.61
C ARG A 113 3.11 -37.68 28.78
N VAL A 114 2.80 -38.79 29.44
CA VAL A 114 1.42 -39.14 29.84
C VAL A 114 0.97 -38.22 30.98
N GLY A 115 -0.19 -37.60 30.81
CA GLY A 115 -0.80 -36.69 31.78
C GLY A 115 -2.01 -35.97 31.19
N VAL A 116 -2.58 -35.04 31.94
CA VAL A 116 -3.68 -34.19 31.46
C VAL A 116 -3.09 -33.01 30.69
N PRO A 117 -3.39 -32.82 29.39
CA PRO A 117 -2.88 -31.69 28.62
C PRO A 117 -3.39 -30.35 29.17
N VAL A 118 -2.47 -29.41 29.33
CA VAL A 118 -2.74 -28.03 29.76
C VAL A 118 -2.30 -27.00 28.72
N ASP A 119 -1.40 -27.36 27.80
CA ASP A 119 -1.03 -26.54 26.64
C ASP A 119 -0.35 -27.38 25.54
N TRP A 120 0.06 -26.74 24.45
CA TRP A 120 0.69 -27.39 23.30
C TRP A 120 1.87 -26.57 22.76
N LEU A 121 2.88 -27.29 22.28
CA LEU A 121 4.06 -26.73 21.64
C LEU A 121 4.15 -27.24 20.20
N VAL A 122 4.54 -26.39 19.26
CA VAL A 122 5.05 -26.86 17.96
C VAL A 122 6.49 -27.32 18.14
N LYS A 123 6.82 -28.53 17.72
CA LYS A 123 8.18 -29.09 17.73
C LYS A 123 8.77 -29.05 16.33
N MET A 124 9.94 -28.44 16.18
CA MET A 124 10.63 -28.25 14.92
C MET A 124 12.09 -28.69 15.02
N ARG A 125 12.73 -29.02 13.89
CA ARG A 125 14.20 -29.05 13.81
C ARG A 125 14.74 -27.63 13.91
N ARG A 126 15.81 -27.44 14.68
CA ARG A 126 16.49 -26.14 14.71
C ARG A 126 17.19 -25.90 13.37
N LEU A 127 16.95 -24.73 12.79
CA LEU A 127 17.68 -24.24 11.63
C LEU A 127 18.82 -23.32 12.09
N SER A 128 19.91 -23.31 11.33
CA SER A 128 21.05 -22.43 11.59
C SER A 128 20.72 -21.02 11.12
N ALA A 129 20.81 -20.03 12.03
CA ALA A 129 20.59 -18.62 11.68
C ALA A 129 21.54 -18.13 10.58
N GLY A 130 22.78 -18.65 10.55
CA GLY A 130 23.77 -18.32 9.50
C GLY A 130 23.43 -18.82 8.10
N ASN A 131 22.31 -19.55 7.94
CA ASN A 131 21.80 -20.03 6.65
C ASN A 131 20.48 -19.35 6.25
N ALA A 132 19.98 -18.40 7.04
CA ALA A 132 18.80 -17.61 6.69
C ALA A 132 19.15 -16.62 5.56
N LEU A 133 18.24 -16.39 4.60
CA LEU A 133 18.50 -15.58 3.43
C LEU A 133 18.85 -14.13 3.81
N ASP A 134 18.21 -13.56 4.83
CA ASP A 134 18.54 -12.23 5.34
C ASP A 134 19.99 -12.12 5.85
N THR A 135 20.49 -13.18 6.49
CA THR A 135 21.87 -13.27 6.97
C THR A 135 22.83 -13.45 5.81
N LEU A 136 22.49 -14.31 4.85
CA LEU A 136 23.29 -14.51 3.64
C LEU A 136 23.38 -13.24 2.79
N ILE A 137 22.30 -12.44 2.71
CA ILE A 137 22.30 -11.14 2.02
C ILE A 137 23.27 -10.18 2.72
N ARG A 138 23.15 -10.00 4.04
CA ARG A 138 24.02 -9.08 4.79
C ARG A 138 25.50 -9.46 4.75
N GLU A 139 25.80 -10.74 4.57
CA GLU A 139 27.16 -11.26 4.48
C GLU A 139 27.67 -11.38 3.03
N ASP A 140 26.89 -10.99 2.02
CA ASP A 140 27.22 -11.12 0.59
C ASP A 140 27.55 -12.58 0.18
N ARG A 141 26.72 -13.51 0.66
CA ARG A 141 26.89 -14.97 0.49
C ARG A 141 25.79 -15.63 -0.35
N VAL A 142 24.90 -14.83 -0.96
CA VAL A 142 23.85 -15.35 -1.84
C VAL A 142 24.43 -15.57 -3.23
N GLY A 143 24.46 -16.82 -3.69
CA GLY A 143 24.89 -17.15 -5.05
C GLY A 143 23.70 -17.38 -6.00
N ALA A 144 23.93 -17.22 -7.30
CA ALA A 144 22.91 -17.43 -8.35
C ALA A 144 22.21 -18.80 -8.26
N VAL A 145 22.94 -19.87 -7.91
CA VAL A 145 22.37 -21.22 -7.72
C VAL A 145 21.34 -21.26 -6.60
N ALA A 146 21.57 -20.52 -5.51
CA ALA A 146 20.65 -20.45 -4.38
C ALA A 146 19.35 -19.71 -4.78
N ILE A 147 19.48 -18.61 -5.52
CA ILE A 147 18.34 -17.84 -6.04
C ILE A 147 17.50 -18.71 -6.99
N GLU A 148 18.14 -19.40 -7.92
CA GLU A 148 17.48 -20.29 -8.88
C GLU A 148 16.77 -21.47 -8.18
N GLN A 149 17.38 -22.04 -7.13
CA GLN A 149 16.73 -23.06 -6.30
C GLN A 149 15.51 -22.50 -5.55
N LEU A 150 15.62 -21.29 -5.00
CA LEU A 150 14.49 -20.64 -4.33
C LEU A 150 13.34 -20.37 -5.30
N ALA A 151 13.65 -19.82 -6.48
CA ALA A 151 12.67 -19.52 -7.51
C ALA A 151 11.93 -20.80 -7.97
N ARG A 152 12.65 -21.90 -8.16
CA ARG A 152 12.05 -23.23 -8.44
C ARG A 152 11.11 -23.68 -7.33
N THR A 153 11.58 -23.70 -6.08
CA THR A 153 10.78 -24.15 -4.92
C THR A 153 9.49 -23.35 -4.78
N LEU A 154 9.55 -22.02 -4.95
CA LEU A 154 8.37 -21.16 -4.89
C LEU A 154 7.43 -21.39 -6.09
N SER A 155 7.97 -21.48 -7.30
CA SER A 155 7.18 -21.71 -8.51
C SER A 155 6.44 -23.05 -8.47
N ASP A 156 7.11 -24.11 -8.03
CA ASP A 156 6.50 -25.43 -7.80
C ASP A 156 5.38 -25.35 -6.76
N PHE A 157 5.59 -24.60 -5.66
CA PHE A 157 4.57 -24.40 -4.64
C PHE A 157 3.33 -23.68 -5.19
N TYR A 158 3.52 -22.60 -5.95
CA TYR A 158 2.42 -21.84 -6.54
C TYR A 158 1.68 -22.63 -7.62
N HIS A 159 2.40 -23.38 -8.46
CA HIS A 159 1.79 -24.22 -9.49
C HIS A 159 0.84 -25.27 -8.91
N ASN A 160 1.18 -25.82 -7.74
CA ASN A 160 0.38 -26.83 -7.06
C ASN A 160 -0.69 -26.26 -6.11
N ALA A 161 -0.74 -24.94 -5.93
CA ALA A 161 -1.74 -24.29 -5.07
C ALA A 161 -3.05 -24.09 -5.84
N PRO A 162 -4.20 -24.57 -5.34
CA PRO A 162 -5.48 -24.36 -6.01
C PRO A 162 -5.87 -22.87 -5.99
N PRO A 163 -6.40 -22.33 -7.09
CA PRO A 163 -6.94 -20.98 -7.11
C PRO A 163 -8.08 -20.79 -6.11
N VAL A 164 -8.11 -19.64 -5.46
CA VAL A 164 -9.20 -19.20 -4.58
C VAL A 164 -10.20 -18.40 -5.41
N THR A 165 -11.42 -18.93 -5.54
CA THR A 165 -12.52 -18.25 -6.22
C THR A 165 -12.94 -17.00 -5.46
N MET A 166 -12.95 -15.85 -6.15
CA MET A 166 -13.45 -14.59 -5.61
C MET A 166 -14.04 -13.69 -6.69
N ILE A 167 -14.84 -12.73 -6.25
CA ILE A 167 -15.44 -11.72 -7.13
C ILE A 167 -14.39 -10.65 -7.41
N VAL A 168 -14.16 -10.37 -8.71
CA VAL A 168 -13.19 -9.36 -9.20
C VAL A 168 -13.37 -8.01 -8.49
N ASP A 169 -14.61 -7.54 -8.39
CA ASP A 169 -14.91 -6.26 -7.75
C ASP A 169 -14.67 -6.26 -6.24
N ASP A 170 -14.82 -7.40 -5.55
CA ASP A 170 -14.49 -7.51 -4.12
C ASP A 170 -12.98 -7.44 -3.92
N TYR A 171 -12.21 -8.12 -4.79
CA TYR A 171 -10.75 -8.10 -4.75
C TYR A 171 -10.21 -6.66 -4.87
N ARG A 172 -10.65 -5.92 -5.90
CA ARG A 172 -10.25 -4.52 -6.08
C ARG A 172 -10.67 -3.63 -4.91
N ARG A 173 -11.92 -3.74 -4.45
CA ARG A 173 -12.41 -2.94 -3.32
C ARG A 173 -11.61 -3.18 -2.04
N ASN A 174 -11.20 -4.42 -1.80
CA ASN A 174 -10.37 -4.75 -0.65
C ASN A 174 -8.96 -4.14 -0.76
N ILE A 175 -8.33 -4.22 -1.93
CA ILE A 175 -7.04 -3.58 -2.18
C ILE A 175 -7.15 -2.06 -2.00
N GLU A 176 -8.15 -1.43 -2.61
CA GLU A 176 -8.36 0.02 -2.50
C GLU A 176 -8.56 0.45 -1.05
N HIS A 177 -9.39 -0.26 -0.29
CA HIS A 177 -9.55 -0.02 1.14
C HIS A 177 -8.21 -0.12 1.90
N HIS A 178 -7.35 -1.09 1.57
CA HIS A 178 -6.05 -1.21 2.21
C HIS A 178 -5.07 -0.12 1.80
N VAL A 179 -5.07 0.30 0.54
CA VAL A 179 -4.28 1.44 0.06
C VAL A 179 -4.67 2.74 0.78
N ILE A 180 -5.97 2.99 0.94
CA ILE A 180 -6.50 4.15 1.68
C ILE A 180 -6.13 4.05 3.16
N ALA A 181 -6.37 2.90 3.80
CA ALA A 181 -6.02 2.71 5.21
C ALA A 181 -4.51 2.83 5.46
N ASN A 182 -3.67 2.37 4.53
CA ASN A 182 -2.22 2.52 4.64
C ASN A 182 -1.82 4.00 4.60
N ARG A 183 -2.40 4.79 3.69
CA ARG A 183 -2.17 6.24 3.66
C ARG A 183 -2.55 6.89 4.98
N ASP A 184 -3.75 6.63 5.50
CA ASP A 184 -4.25 7.30 6.70
C ASP A 184 -3.36 7.04 7.93
N GLU A 185 -2.89 5.80 8.09
CA GLU A 185 -1.99 5.41 9.18
C GLU A 185 -0.54 5.90 8.98
N LEU A 186 -0.11 6.16 7.74
CA LEU A 186 1.17 6.81 7.48
C LEU A 186 1.08 8.31 7.74
N LEU A 187 -0.03 8.96 7.37
CA LEU A 187 -0.28 10.38 7.62
C LEU A 187 -0.42 10.70 9.11
N SER A 188 -0.95 9.78 9.93
CA SER A 188 -0.95 9.96 11.39
C SER A 188 0.49 10.00 11.96
N ALA A 189 1.43 9.33 11.31
CA ALA A 189 2.86 9.34 11.62
C ALA A 189 3.69 10.39 10.83
N SER A 190 3.05 11.29 10.07
CA SER A 190 3.70 12.27 9.18
C SER A 190 4.69 13.20 9.85
N HIS A 191 4.56 13.47 11.15
CA HIS A 191 5.55 14.23 11.92
C HIS A 191 6.97 13.62 11.92
N HIS A 192 7.10 12.36 11.47
CA HIS A 192 8.37 11.64 11.32
C HIS A 192 8.62 11.12 9.91
N LEU A 193 7.69 11.30 8.97
CA LEU A 193 7.75 10.77 7.62
C LEU A 193 7.52 11.88 6.60
N ASP A 194 8.06 11.73 5.39
CA ASP A 194 7.78 12.70 4.31
C ASP A 194 6.31 12.59 3.86
N GLU A 195 5.49 13.54 4.31
CA GLU A 195 4.08 13.65 3.92
C GLU A 195 3.91 13.73 2.40
N ALA A 196 4.79 14.44 1.71
CA ALA A 196 4.73 14.54 0.25
C ALA A 196 5.01 13.18 -0.39
N ALA A 197 5.94 12.38 0.14
CA ALA A 197 6.16 11.01 -0.34
C ALA A 197 4.92 10.12 -0.13
N ILE A 198 4.24 10.24 1.01
CA ILE A 198 3.00 9.50 1.27
C ILE A 198 1.94 9.82 0.21
N HIS A 199 1.74 11.10 -0.10
CA HIS A 199 0.79 11.53 -1.14
C HIS A 199 1.16 11.05 -2.53
N ARG A 200 2.45 11.14 -2.92
CA ARG A 200 2.95 10.65 -4.23
C ARG A 200 2.67 9.17 -4.41
N VAL A 201 3.06 8.38 -3.42
CA VAL A 201 2.89 6.92 -3.42
C VAL A 201 1.42 6.54 -3.47
N HIS A 202 0.60 7.16 -2.63
CA HIS A 202 -0.84 6.91 -2.59
C HIS A 202 -1.51 7.24 -3.93
N SER A 203 -1.17 8.39 -4.52
CA SER A 203 -1.69 8.79 -5.83
C SER A 203 -1.30 7.81 -6.94
N ALA A 204 -0.06 7.34 -6.95
CA ALA A 204 0.40 6.35 -7.93
C ALA A 204 -0.41 5.03 -7.85
N GLN A 205 -0.73 4.57 -6.63
CA GLN A 205 -1.57 3.39 -6.43
C GLN A 205 -3.01 3.62 -6.88
N LEU A 206 -3.61 4.76 -6.51
CA LEU A 206 -4.98 5.08 -6.94
C LEU A 206 -5.10 5.23 -8.45
N ARG A 207 -4.09 5.81 -9.12
CA ARG A 207 -4.06 5.87 -10.59
C ARG A 207 -4.17 4.50 -11.22
N VAL A 208 -3.43 3.50 -10.74
CA VAL A 208 -3.54 2.13 -11.25
C VAL A 208 -4.94 1.58 -10.99
N LEU A 209 -5.45 1.71 -9.76
CA LEU A 209 -6.78 1.19 -9.38
C LEU A 209 -7.94 1.83 -10.13
N LYS A 210 -7.83 3.10 -10.54
CA LYS A 210 -8.90 3.83 -11.22
C LYS A 210 -8.77 3.83 -12.73
N LEU A 211 -7.55 3.93 -13.26
CA LEU A 211 -7.31 4.09 -14.69
C LEU A 211 -6.91 2.80 -15.38
N ALA A 212 -6.30 1.84 -14.68
CA ALA A 212 -5.91 0.55 -15.22
C ALA A 212 -6.41 -0.64 -14.38
N PRO A 213 -7.69 -0.66 -13.97
CA PRO A 213 -8.16 -1.66 -13.02
C PRO A 213 -8.10 -3.09 -13.59
N ASP A 214 -8.19 -3.24 -14.91
CA ASP A 214 -8.18 -4.54 -15.58
C ASP A 214 -6.90 -5.33 -15.34
N ILE A 215 -5.76 -4.69 -15.08
CA ILE A 215 -4.49 -5.41 -14.84
C ILE A 215 -4.52 -6.24 -13.55
N LEU A 216 -5.33 -5.83 -12.57
CA LEU A 216 -5.58 -6.58 -11.34
C LEU A 216 -6.77 -7.52 -11.49
N ASP A 217 -7.79 -7.13 -12.26
CA ASP A 217 -8.92 -8.01 -12.55
C ASP A 217 -8.49 -9.29 -13.27
N GLU A 218 -7.57 -9.17 -14.23
CA GLU A 218 -7.03 -10.29 -14.99
C GLU A 218 -6.32 -11.29 -14.08
N ARG A 219 -5.71 -10.84 -12.98
CA ARG A 219 -5.10 -11.74 -11.99
C ARG A 219 -6.14 -12.67 -11.38
N VAL A 220 -7.30 -12.12 -11.00
CA VAL A 220 -8.41 -12.90 -10.46
C VAL A 220 -9.00 -13.81 -11.54
N ARG A 221 -9.26 -13.29 -12.74
CA ARG A 221 -9.84 -14.05 -13.86
C ARG A 221 -8.95 -15.22 -14.29
N ASN A 222 -7.64 -15.05 -14.22
CA ASN A 222 -6.64 -16.07 -14.58
C ASN A 222 -6.29 -17.00 -13.40
N GLY A 223 -7.03 -16.94 -12.28
CA GLY A 223 -6.83 -17.85 -11.15
C GLY A 223 -5.50 -17.66 -10.43
N ARG A 224 -4.92 -16.45 -10.45
CA ARG A 224 -3.62 -16.14 -9.82
C ARG A 224 -3.71 -15.89 -8.31
N ILE A 225 -4.92 -15.85 -7.75
CA ILE A 225 -5.13 -15.71 -6.31
C ILE A 225 -5.15 -17.10 -5.67
N ILE A 226 -4.26 -17.34 -4.72
CA ILE A 226 -4.06 -18.65 -4.07
C ILE A 226 -3.96 -18.50 -2.55
N GLU A 227 -3.95 -19.62 -1.82
CA GLU A 227 -3.53 -19.66 -0.42
C GLU A 227 -2.01 -19.87 -0.30
N GLY A 228 -1.25 -18.77 -0.38
CA GLY A 228 0.21 -18.72 -0.31
C GLY A 228 0.79 -18.82 1.11
N HIS A 229 1.94 -18.18 1.33
CA HIS A 229 2.63 -18.07 2.61
C HIS A 229 2.06 -16.94 3.49
N GLY A 230 1.74 -15.80 2.89
CA GLY A 230 1.20 -14.59 3.52
C GLY A 230 2.23 -13.66 4.14
N ASP A 231 3.45 -14.15 4.41
CA ASP A 231 4.53 -13.39 5.03
C ASP A 231 5.94 -13.80 4.58
N LEU A 232 6.14 -13.90 3.26
CA LEU A 232 7.37 -14.42 2.66
C LEU A 232 8.52 -13.40 2.76
N ARG A 233 9.28 -13.46 3.85
CA ARG A 233 10.43 -12.58 4.10
C ARG A 233 11.77 -13.32 4.08
N PRO A 234 12.89 -12.63 3.80
CA PRO A 234 14.21 -13.24 3.79
C PRO A 234 14.59 -13.97 5.10
N GLU A 235 14.19 -13.47 6.27
CA GLU A 235 14.50 -14.14 7.55
C GLU A 235 13.76 -15.50 7.76
N HIS A 236 12.78 -15.79 6.90
CA HIS A 236 11.95 -16.99 6.93
C HIS A 236 12.43 -18.06 5.92
N ILE A 237 13.45 -17.75 5.12
CA ILE A 237 13.97 -18.61 4.06
C ILE A 237 15.35 -19.11 4.48
N TYR A 238 15.53 -20.43 4.58
CA TYR A 238 16.78 -21.06 5.00
C TYR A 238 17.31 -22.00 3.93
N PHE A 239 18.63 -22.05 3.76
CA PHE A 239 19.28 -22.98 2.83
C PHE A 239 19.91 -24.18 3.58
N ASN A 240 19.40 -25.39 3.33
CA ASN A 240 19.92 -26.60 3.99
C ASN A 240 19.57 -27.95 3.28
N PRO A 241 20.31 -28.42 2.26
CA PRO A 241 21.04 -27.67 1.23
C PRO A 241 20.10 -27.01 0.19
N SER A 242 18.83 -27.43 0.15
CA SER A 242 17.77 -26.79 -0.62
C SER A 242 17.05 -25.72 0.21
N PRO A 243 16.31 -24.79 -0.42
CA PRO A 243 15.51 -23.79 0.28
C PRO A 243 14.41 -24.42 1.14
N LEU A 244 14.23 -23.89 2.35
CA LEU A 244 13.16 -24.21 3.29
C LEU A 244 12.51 -22.91 3.70
N VAL A 245 11.18 -22.81 3.57
CA VAL A 245 10.42 -21.61 3.96
C VAL A 245 9.56 -21.93 5.17
N ILE A 246 9.66 -21.10 6.21
CA ILE A 246 9.00 -21.29 7.50
C ILE A 246 8.18 -20.06 7.92
N ASP A 247 7.43 -20.18 9.00
CA ASP A 247 6.62 -19.09 9.58
C ASP A 247 5.51 -18.54 8.67
N CYS A 248 4.86 -19.42 7.91
CA CYS A 248 3.61 -19.15 7.19
C CYS A 248 2.52 -18.71 8.17
N ILE A 249 1.74 -17.67 7.81
CA ILE A 249 0.69 -17.12 8.68
C ILE A 249 -0.37 -18.20 8.98
N GLU A 250 -0.43 -18.68 10.22
CA GLU A 250 -1.30 -19.79 10.62
C GLU A 250 -2.70 -19.35 11.10
N PHE A 251 -2.82 -18.11 11.54
CA PHE A 251 -4.00 -17.62 12.26
C PHE A 251 -5.04 -16.91 11.38
N SER A 252 -4.69 -16.53 10.15
CA SER A 252 -5.60 -15.84 9.22
C SER A 252 -5.41 -16.35 7.80
N GLN A 253 -6.42 -17.04 7.27
CA GLN A 253 -6.43 -17.46 5.86
C GLN A 253 -6.46 -16.23 4.93
N GLU A 254 -7.21 -15.20 5.30
CA GLU A 254 -7.30 -13.95 4.55
C GLU A 254 -5.92 -13.33 4.29
N PHE A 255 -5.00 -13.36 5.26
CA PHE A 255 -3.66 -12.76 5.10
C PHE A 255 -2.72 -13.56 4.21
N ARG A 256 -3.03 -14.83 3.98
CA ARG A 256 -2.30 -15.71 3.05
C ARG A 256 -3.08 -16.01 1.78
N THR A 257 -4.29 -15.46 1.61
CA THR A 257 -5.01 -15.47 0.34
C THR A 257 -4.61 -14.23 -0.45
N LEU A 258 -3.75 -14.41 -1.44
CA LEU A 258 -3.12 -13.32 -2.17
C LEU A 258 -2.77 -13.72 -3.61
N ASP A 259 -2.38 -12.74 -4.41
CA ASP A 259 -1.82 -12.97 -5.74
C ASP A 259 -0.39 -13.51 -5.63
N VAL A 260 -0.02 -14.53 -6.41
CA VAL A 260 1.36 -15.03 -6.46
C VAL A 260 2.39 -13.90 -6.67
N VAL A 261 2.10 -12.94 -7.55
CA VAL A 261 2.98 -11.80 -7.84
C VAL A 261 3.06 -10.84 -6.66
N ASP A 262 2.01 -10.75 -5.83
CA ASP A 262 2.05 -9.97 -4.57
C ASP A 262 3.02 -10.60 -3.56
N GLU A 263 3.03 -11.93 -3.44
CA GLU A 263 3.97 -12.63 -2.55
C GLU A 263 5.42 -12.54 -3.02
N LEU A 264 5.66 -12.69 -4.33
CA LEU A 264 6.99 -12.49 -4.92
C LEU A 264 7.45 -11.03 -4.82
N ALA A 265 6.56 -10.07 -5.08
CA ALA A 265 6.84 -8.64 -4.92
C ALA A 265 7.17 -8.29 -3.48
N PHE A 266 6.53 -8.95 -2.51
CA PHE A 266 6.86 -8.77 -1.11
C PHE A 266 8.28 -9.25 -0.78
N LEU A 267 8.66 -10.45 -1.21
CA LEU A 267 10.01 -10.98 -1.01
C LEU A 267 11.06 -10.09 -1.68
N ALA A 268 10.85 -9.74 -2.96
CA ALA A 268 11.73 -8.83 -3.70
C ALA A 268 11.91 -7.51 -2.98
N MET A 269 10.81 -6.88 -2.52
CA MET A 269 10.88 -5.60 -1.82
C MET A 269 11.63 -5.70 -0.48
N GLU A 270 11.52 -6.81 0.25
CA GLU A 270 12.31 -7.03 1.47
C GLU A 270 13.80 -7.30 1.15
N CYS A 271 14.13 -7.93 0.02
CA CYS A 271 15.52 -8.05 -0.45
C CYS A 271 16.10 -6.67 -0.83
N ASP A 272 15.36 -5.84 -1.56
CA ASP A 272 15.74 -4.45 -1.88
C ASP A 272 15.94 -3.63 -0.59
N PHE A 273 15.12 -3.83 0.44
CA PHE A 273 15.30 -3.20 1.76
C PHE A 273 16.62 -3.60 2.43
N LEU A 274 17.07 -4.85 2.22
CA LEU A 274 18.37 -5.34 2.69
C LEU A 274 19.54 -4.96 1.77
N GLY A 275 19.26 -4.30 0.63
CA GLY A 275 20.26 -3.87 -0.34
C GLY A 275 20.67 -4.93 -1.38
N ALA A 276 19.85 -5.98 -1.58
CA ALA A 276 20.08 -7.03 -2.57
C ALA A 276 19.01 -6.98 -3.68
N ASP A 277 19.15 -6.03 -4.60
CA ASP A 277 18.25 -5.84 -5.74
C ASP A 277 18.49 -6.83 -6.88
N ASP A 278 19.66 -7.47 -6.92
CA ASP A 278 20.05 -8.51 -7.87
C ASP A 278 19.30 -9.85 -7.69
N ILE A 279 18.62 -10.04 -6.56
CA ILE A 279 17.79 -11.21 -6.27
C ILE A 279 16.41 -11.11 -6.94
N THR A 280 15.95 -9.89 -7.22
CA THR A 280 14.55 -9.62 -7.61
C THR A 280 14.23 -10.18 -8.99
N ASP A 281 14.99 -9.80 -10.02
CA ASP A 281 14.68 -10.18 -11.40
C ASP A 281 14.71 -11.70 -11.64
N PRO A 282 15.73 -12.45 -11.17
CA PRO A 282 15.77 -13.90 -11.40
C PRO A 282 14.59 -14.68 -10.80
N ILE A 283 14.03 -14.22 -9.68
CA ILE A 283 12.86 -14.85 -9.05
C ILE A 283 11.62 -14.69 -9.95
N PHE A 284 11.39 -13.48 -10.46
CA PHE A 284 10.26 -13.19 -11.33
C PHE A 284 10.39 -13.88 -12.68
N GLU A 285 11.56 -13.76 -13.32
CA GLU A 285 11.85 -14.39 -14.62
C GLU A 285 11.57 -15.89 -14.58
N HIS A 286 12.11 -16.58 -13.57
CA HIS A 286 11.92 -18.01 -13.43
C HIS A 286 10.43 -18.39 -13.22
N TYR A 287 9.72 -17.65 -12.37
CA TYR A 287 8.30 -17.89 -12.15
C TYR A 287 7.50 -17.67 -13.44
N PHE A 288 7.76 -16.61 -14.19
CA PHE A 288 7.07 -16.31 -15.45
C PHE A 288 7.35 -17.39 -16.51
N GLU A 289 8.61 -17.82 -16.65
CA GLU A 289 8.99 -18.89 -17.56
C GLU A 289 8.29 -20.22 -17.25
N GLN A 290 8.20 -20.61 -15.98
CA GLN A 290 7.58 -21.88 -15.59
C GLN A 290 6.05 -21.85 -15.62
N SER A 291 5.44 -20.75 -15.19
CA SER A 291 3.99 -20.65 -15.03
C SER A 291 3.26 -20.18 -16.29
N GLY A 292 3.99 -19.62 -17.26
CA GLY A 292 3.42 -18.89 -18.39
C GLY A 292 2.68 -17.61 -17.96
N ASP A 293 2.86 -17.16 -16.72
CA ASP A 293 2.31 -15.91 -16.22
C ASP A 293 3.13 -14.73 -16.75
N SER A 294 2.46 -13.72 -17.29
CA SER A 294 3.13 -12.56 -17.90
C SER A 294 2.36 -11.27 -17.57
N PRO A 295 2.28 -10.87 -16.29
CA PRO A 295 1.64 -9.63 -15.91
C PRO A 295 2.40 -8.42 -16.47
N PRO A 296 1.71 -7.28 -16.72
CA PRO A 296 2.39 -6.02 -16.99
C PRO A 296 3.31 -5.63 -15.82
N PRO A 297 4.48 -5.00 -16.07
CA PRO A 297 5.41 -4.56 -15.02
C PRO A 297 4.78 -3.64 -13.95
N GLN A 298 3.69 -2.97 -14.30
CA GLN A 298 2.90 -2.13 -13.42
C GLN A 298 2.23 -2.93 -12.29
N VAL A 299 1.88 -4.20 -12.51
CA VAL A 299 1.34 -5.08 -11.47
C VAL A 299 2.39 -5.36 -10.41
N ILE A 300 3.62 -5.69 -10.84
CA ILE A 300 4.75 -5.94 -9.93
C ILE A 300 5.03 -4.69 -9.11
N SER A 301 5.18 -3.55 -9.78
CA SER A 301 5.45 -2.26 -9.13
C SER A 301 4.32 -1.88 -8.17
N PHE A 302 3.06 -2.10 -8.54
CA PHE A 302 1.91 -1.85 -7.66
C PHE A 302 1.99 -2.66 -6.36
N TYR A 303 2.28 -3.96 -6.44
CA TYR A 303 2.40 -4.80 -5.24
C TYR A 303 3.64 -4.46 -4.41
N GLN A 304 4.77 -4.13 -5.04
CA GLN A 304 5.97 -3.67 -4.33
C GLN A 304 5.67 -2.40 -3.51
N ILE A 305 4.98 -1.42 -4.12
CA ILE A 305 4.53 -0.21 -3.43
C ILE A 305 3.58 -0.56 -2.28
N TYR A 306 2.58 -1.40 -2.56
CA TYR A 306 1.59 -1.82 -1.57
C TYR A 306 2.26 -2.44 -0.34
N ARG A 307 3.20 -3.36 -0.54
CA ARG A 307 3.91 -4.06 0.54
C ARG A 307 4.87 -3.14 1.27
N ALA A 308 5.60 -2.28 0.57
CA ALA A 308 6.44 -1.26 1.20
C ALA A 308 5.63 -0.32 2.10
N CYS A 309 4.45 0.15 1.66
CA CYS A 309 3.53 0.94 2.48
C CYS A 309 3.03 0.17 3.71
N VAL A 310 2.69 -1.11 3.58
CA VAL A 310 2.29 -1.95 4.72
C VAL A 310 3.42 -2.03 5.75
N ARG A 311 4.67 -2.25 5.30
CA ARG A 311 5.83 -2.33 6.19
C ARG A 311 6.17 -1.00 6.84
N ALA A 312 6.18 0.09 6.08
CA ALA A 312 6.35 1.44 6.60
C ALA A 312 5.34 1.74 7.73
N LYS A 313 4.07 1.43 7.48
CA LYS A 313 3.00 1.59 8.48
C LYS A 313 3.23 0.73 9.72
N VAL A 314 3.57 -0.55 9.56
CA VAL A 314 3.81 -1.45 10.70
C VAL A 314 4.97 -0.95 11.56
N CYS A 315 6.05 -0.47 10.93
CA CYS A 315 7.18 0.15 11.62
C CYS A 315 6.75 1.41 12.38
N ALA A 316 6.02 2.32 11.74
CA ALA A 316 5.52 3.56 12.36
C ALA A 316 4.62 3.27 13.58
N LEU A 317 3.63 2.39 13.44
CA LEU A 317 2.71 2.01 14.52
C LEU A 317 3.42 1.33 15.70
N ARG A 318 4.47 0.52 15.42
CA ARG A 318 5.29 -0.07 16.49
C ARG A 318 6.16 0.97 17.18
N ALA A 319 6.67 1.95 16.44
CA ALA A 319 7.49 3.02 17.02
C ALA A 319 6.71 3.84 18.06
N GLU A 320 5.40 4.03 17.89
CA GLU A 320 4.54 4.71 18.88
C GLU A 320 4.50 4.01 20.25
N GLN A 321 4.82 2.72 20.30
CA GLN A 321 4.78 1.91 21.52
C GLN A 321 6.14 1.81 22.22
N LEU A 322 7.18 2.37 21.61
CA LEU A 322 8.56 2.30 22.09
C LEU A 322 9.13 3.68 22.38
N VAL A 323 10.27 3.72 23.07
CA VAL A 323 11.02 4.95 23.38
C VAL A 323 12.51 4.75 23.11
N GLY A 324 13.24 5.85 22.94
CA GLY A 324 14.70 5.85 22.72
C GLY A 324 15.11 5.23 21.38
N GLU A 325 16.32 4.65 21.34
CA GLU A 325 16.93 4.14 20.10
C GLU A 325 16.05 3.12 19.36
N ALA A 326 15.31 2.27 20.09
CA ALA A 326 14.44 1.27 19.47
C ALA A 326 13.30 1.92 18.67
N ARG A 327 12.78 3.06 19.13
CA ARG A 327 11.79 3.86 18.41
C ARG A 327 12.39 4.48 17.15
N GLU A 328 13.57 5.08 17.29
CA GLU A 328 14.25 5.78 16.18
C GLU A 328 14.59 4.82 15.04
N ARG A 329 15.12 3.63 15.33
CA ARG A 329 15.41 2.60 14.32
C ARG A 329 14.17 2.15 13.54
N LEU A 330 13.01 2.06 14.21
CA LEU A 330 11.76 1.73 13.53
C LEU A 330 11.26 2.86 12.64
N LEU A 331 11.42 4.12 13.04
CA LEU A 331 11.06 5.27 12.19
C LEU A 331 12.00 5.39 10.99
N GLU A 332 13.29 5.12 11.17
CA GLU A 332 14.25 5.04 10.06
C GLU A 332 13.90 3.90 9.09
N SER A 333 13.52 2.73 9.61
CA SER A 333 13.00 1.63 8.79
C SER A 333 11.73 2.04 8.04
N ALA A 334 10.80 2.74 8.70
CA ALA A 334 9.56 3.22 8.08
C ALA A 334 9.85 4.19 6.93
N SER A 335 10.77 5.13 7.13
CA SER A 335 11.23 6.06 6.09
C SER A 335 11.90 5.33 4.93
N THR A 336 12.72 4.32 5.20
CA THR A 336 13.39 3.51 4.17
C THR A 336 12.37 2.76 3.31
N TYR A 337 11.36 2.14 3.92
CA TYR A 337 10.26 1.51 3.19
C TYR A 337 9.45 2.52 2.36
N LEU A 338 9.17 3.71 2.89
CA LEU A 338 8.47 4.76 2.14
C LEU A 338 9.31 5.23 0.93
N ASN A 339 10.62 5.32 1.07
CA ASN A 339 11.52 5.64 -0.04
C ASN A 339 11.54 4.54 -1.11
N LEU A 340 11.52 3.26 -0.73
CA LEU A 340 11.34 2.16 -1.68
C LEU A 340 10.01 2.28 -2.43
N ALA A 341 8.92 2.49 -1.70
CA ALA A 341 7.59 2.71 -2.28
C ALA A 341 7.60 3.87 -3.29
N HIS A 342 8.29 4.97 -2.97
CA HIS A 342 8.44 6.08 -3.89
C HIS A 342 9.25 5.70 -5.14
N ARG A 343 10.37 4.98 -5.01
CA ARG A 343 11.16 4.52 -6.18
C ARG A 343 10.33 3.65 -7.11
N TYR A 344 9.57 2.70 -6.58
CA TYR A 344 8.67 1.87 -7.39
C TYR A 344 7.54 2.67 -8.04
N SER A 345 7.04 3.73 -7.36
CA SER A 345 6.01 4.61 -7.92
C SER A 345 6.46 5.30 -9.22
N LEU A 346 7.76 5.55 -9.38
CA LEU A 346 8.32 6.14 -10.61
C LEU A 346 8.19 5.18 -11.82
N ARG A 347 8.08 3.87 -11.58
CA ARG A 347 7.86 2.84 -12.62
C ARG A 347 6.40 2.77 -13.08
N LEU A 348 5.47 3.45 -12.39
CA LEU A 348 4.05 3.54 -12.78
C LEU A 348 3.74 4.71 -13.73
N GLY A 349 4.77 5.49 -14.11
CA GLY A 349 4.68 6.58 -15.08
C GLY A 349 4.90 7.97 -14.47
N PRO A 350 5.03 9.00 -15.32
CA PRO A 350 5.27 10.37 -14.88
C PRO A 350 4.10 10.94 -14.06
N PRO A 351 4.31 12.06 -13.33
CA PRO A 351 3.21 12.81 -12.72
C PRO A 351 2.24 13.34 -13.78
N VAL A 352 1.04 13.70 -13.34
CA VAL A 352 -0.01 14.23 -14.22
C VAL A 352 -0.42 15.62 -13.76
N LEU A 353 -0.55 16.56 -14.70
CA LEU A 353 -1.17 17.87 -14.49
C LEU A 353 -2.51 17.92 -15.24
N ILE A 354 -3.61 18.05 -14.48
CA ILE A 354 -4.94 18.20 -15.04
C ILE A 354 -5.38 19.66 -14.87
N LEU A 355 -5.67 20.34 -15.97
CA LEU A 355 -6.28 21.66 -15.99
C LEU A 355 -7.79 21.52 -16.17
N ILE A 356 -8.58 21.93 -15.19
CA ILE A 356 -10.04 22.02 -15.27
C ILE A 356 -10.44 23.48 -15.40
N HIS A 357 -11.09 23.84 -16.51
CA HIS A 357 -11.43 25.23 -16.84
C HIS A 357 -12.82 25.43 -17.45
N GLY A 358 -13.21 26.68 -17.70
CA GLY A 358 -14.55 27.07 -18.19
C GLY A 358 -15.28 28.10 -17.31
N LEU A 359 -16.44 28.57 -17.76
CA LEU A 359 -17.18 29.68 -17.14
C LEU A 359 -17.73 29.40 -15.74
N PRO A 360 -17.84 30.39 -14.83
CA PRO A 360 -18.46 30.20 -13.52
C PRO A 360 -19.83 29.49 -13.60
N GLY A 361 -20.12 28.60 -12.65
CA GLY A 361 -21.36 27.82 -12.66
C GLY A 361 -21.33 26.52 -13.48
N THR A 362 -20.34 26.31 -14.36
CA THR A 362 -20.25 25.10 -15.21
C THR A 362 -19.77 23.82 -14.50
N GLY A 363 -19.65 23.80 -13.17
CA GLY A 363 -19.34 22.56 -12.43
C GLY A 363 -17.86 22.17 -12.30
N LYS A 364 -16.91 22.94 -12.85
CA LYS A 364 -15.44 22.75 -12.71
C LYS A 364 -14.99 22.28 -11.33
N SER A 365 -15.25 23.06 -10.28
CA SER A 365 -14.77 22.74 -8.93
C SER A 365 -15.39 21.47 -8.37
N THR A 366 -16.53 21.01 -8.90
CA THR A 366 -17.08 19.69 -8.56
C THR A 366 -16.25 18.60 -9.24
N ILE A 367 -16.03 18.72 -10.56
CA ILE A 367 -15.20 17.78 -11.33
C ILE A 367 -13.77 17.70 -10.78
N ALA A 368 -13.13 18.84 -10.54
CA ALA A 368 -11.77 18.93 -10.01
C ALA A 368 -11.62 18.25 -8.63
N ARG A 369 -12.59 18.46 -7.72
CA ARG A 369 -12.61 17.78 -6.42
C ARG A 369 -12.80 16.29 -6.57
N THR A 370 -13.74 15.85 -7.40
CA THR A 370 -13.97 14.40 -7.60
C THR A 370 -12.74 13.72 -8.20
N ILE A 371 -12.05 14.35 -9.15
CA ILE A 371 -10.80 13.81 -9.72
C ILE A 371 -9.71 13.74 -8.64
N SER A 372 -9.53 14.81 -7.87
CA SER A 372 -8.56 14.86 -6.77
C SER A 372 -8.81 13.78 -5.72
N GLU A 373 -10.06 13.59 -5.30
CA GLU A 373 -10.46 12.57 -4.33
C GLU A 373 -10.25 11.14 -4.87
N GLN A 374 -10.61 10.87 -6.12
CA GLN A 374 -10.53 9.52 -6.69
C GLN A 374 -9.10 9.11 -7.09
N LEU A 375 -8.26 10.05 -7.53
CA LEU A 375 -6.90 9.78 -7.99
C LEU A 375 -5.82 10.17 -6.96
N GLY A 376 -6.21 10.82 -5.86
CA GLY A 376 -5.30 11.32 -4.83
C GLY A 376 -4.42 12.48 -5.28
N PHE A 377 -4.85 13.26 -6.29
CA PHE A 377 -4.04 14.37 -6.84
C PHE A 377 -4.17 15.61 -5.95
N ALA A 378 -3.10 16.40 -5.84
CA ALA A 378 -3.16 17.68 -5.15
C ALA A 378 -4.07 18.66 -5.90
N LEU A 379 -5.06 19.25 -5.22
CA LEU A 379 -6.00 20.20 -5.81
C LEU A 379 -5.59 21.63 -5.50
N LEU A 380 -5.31 22.42 -6.54
CA LEU A 380 -5.06 23.86 -6.45
C LEU A 380 -6.23 24.63 -7.04
N GLN A 381 -6.91 25.43 -6.21
CA GLN A 381 -8.09 26.20 -6.64
C GLN A 381 -7.79 27.69 -6.62
N THR A 382 -8.17 28.41 -7.68
CA THR A 382 -7.91 29.85 -7.77
C THR A 382 -8.58 30.60 -6.62
N ASP A 383 -9.73 30.14 -6.15
CA ASP A 383 -10.48 30.79 -5.07
C ASP A 383 -9.79 30.66 -3.71
N ALA A 384 -9.17 29.50 -3.43
CA ALA A 384 -8.39 29.31 -2.21
C ALA A 384 -7.09 30.12 -2.26
N ILE A 385 -6.40 30.11 -3.40
CA ILE A 385 -5.14 30.84 -3.61
C ILE A 385 -5.37 32.35 -3.57
N ARG A 386 -6.47 32.85 -4.16
CA ARG A 386 -6.84 34.27 -4.13
C ARG A 386 -6.91 34.81 -2.69
N ARG A 387 -7.52 34.05 -1.78
CA ARG A 387 -7.60 34.42 -0.36
C ARG A 387 -6.23 34.49 0.31
N SER A 388 -5.34 33.56 -0.04
CA SER A 388 -3.98 33.53 0.52
C SER A 388 -3.11 34.68 -0.01
N VAL A 389 -3.17 34.97 -1.32
CA VAL A 389 -2.28 35.92 -1.99
C VAL A 389 -2.74 37.39 -1.85
N ILE A 390 -4.05 37.64 -1.85
CA ILE A 390 -4.62 39.00 -1.84
C ILE A 390 -5.20 39.36 -0.45
N GLY A 391 -5.43 38.36 0.40
CA GLY A 391 -6.06 38.54 1.72
C GLY A 391 -7.59 38.55 1.66
N ALA A 392 -8.24 38.37 2.82
CA ALA A 392 -9.69 38.51 2.97
C ALA A 392 -10.08 39.99 2.97
N SER A 393 -10.11 40.60 1.79
CA SER A 393 -10.55 41.99 1.63
C SER A 393 -12.08 42.04 1.52
N ASP A 394 -12.73 42.93 2.27
CA ASP A 394 -14.18 43.19 2.18
C ASP A 394 -14.60 43.92 0.89
N ASP A 395 -13.63 44.27 0.01
CA ASP A 395 -13.85 44.78 -1.35
C ASP A 395 -14.36 43.66 -2.27
N LYS A 396 -15.62 43.34 -1.98
CA LYS A 396 -16.40 42.27 -2.53
C LYS A 396 -16.83 42.58 -3.97
N LEU A 397 -16.42 41.68 -4.88
CA LEU A 397 -17.29 41.14 -5.94
C LEU A 397 -17.46 41.95 -7.24
N ASN A 398 -16.59 42.91 -7.59
CA ASN A 398 -16.68 43.62 -8.88
C ASN A 398 -15.67 43.06 -9.91
N PHE A 399 -16.16 42.75 -11.12
CA PHE A 399 -15.31 42.32 -12.25
C PHE A 399 -14.29 43.41 -12.61
N ASN A 400 -13.00 43.04 -12.74
CA ASN A 400 -11.86 43.94 -12.94
C ASN A 400 -11.60 44.98 -11.83
N GLU A 401 -12.15 44.79 -10.63
CA GLU A 401 -11.87 45.62 -9.46
C GLU A 401 -11.36 44.78 -8.28
N GLY A 402 -10.74 45.42 -7.28
CA GLY A 402 -10.20 44.74 -6.09
C GLY A 402 -9.37 43.51 -6.42
N ALA A 403 -9.78 42.34 -5.90
CA ALA A 403 -9.11 41.06 -6.10
C ALA A 403 -9.13 40.51 -7.54
N TYR A 404 -9.97 41.08 -8.42
CA TYR A 404 -10.17 40.66 -9.82
C TYR A 404 -9.55 41.60 -10.84
N ARG A 405 -8.83 42.64 -10.40
CA ARG A 405 -8.01 43.47 -11.31
C ARG A 405 -7.05 42.60 -12.13
N PRO A 406 -6.75 42.93 -13.39
CA PRO A 406 -5.84 42.14 -14.23
C PRO A 406 -4.51 41.81 -13.55
N GLU A 407 -3.93 42.75 -12.80
CA GLU A 407 -2.68 42.54 -12.06
C GLU A 407 -2.85 41.52 -10.93
N ASN A 408 -3.97 41.57 -10.22
CA ASN A 408 -4.27 40.64 -9.14
C ASN A 408 -4.65 39.25 -9.67
N ARG A 409 -5.41 39.17 -10.77
CA ARG A 409 -5.69 37.91 -11.49
C ARG A 409 -4.39 37.23 -11.89
N ARG A 410 -3.47 37.97 -12.51
CA ARG A 410 -2.15 37.48 -12.89
C ARG A 410 -1.38 36.93 -11.68
N ARG A 411 -1.33 37.67 -10.57
CA ARG A 411 -0.67 37.21 -9.33
C ARG A 411 -1.25 35.91 -8.77
N VAL A 412 -2.57 35.70 -8.85
CA VAL A 412 -3.20 34.44 -8.41
C VAL A 412 -2.76 33.26 -9.28
N TYR A 413 -2.78 33.41 -10.61
CA TYR A 413 -2.35 32.34 -11.51
C TYR A 413 -0.84 32.08 -11.44
N GLU A 414 -0.02 33.12 -11.28
CA GLU A 414 1.42 32.98 -11.03
C GLU A 414 1.68 32.15 -9.76
N ALA A 415 1.01 32.49 -8.64
CA ALA A 415 1.14 31.73 -7.40
C ALA A 415 0.60 30.29 -7.53
N MET A 416 -0.47 30.07 -8.28
CA MET A 416 -0.99 28.72 -8.57
C MET A 416 0.02 27.89 -9.36
N HIS A 417 0.59 28.46 -10.42
CA HIS A 417 1.58 27.76 -11.24
C HIS A 417 2.88 27.50 -10.46
N GLU A 418 3.31 28.41 -9.58
CA GLU A 418 4.46 28.22 -8.69
C GLU A 418 4.23 27.07 -7.69
N GLN A 419 3.04 27.01 -7.07
CA GLN A 419 2.68 25.88 -6.20
C GLN A 419 2.62 24.55 -6.98
N ALA A 420 2.07 24.57 -8.19
CA ALA A 420 2.04 23.40 -9.06
C ALA A 420 3.45 22.95 -9.48
N GLU A 421 4.36 23.87 -9.76
CA GLU A 421 5.77 23.61 -10.06
C GLU A 421 6.49 22.93 -8.88
N GLY A 422 6.28 23.42 -7.65
CA GLY A 422 6.81 22.79 -6.44
C GLY A 422 6.29 21.36 -6.22
N LEU A 423 5.03 21.09 -6.58
CA LEU A 423 4.45 19.74 -6.47
C LEU A 423 4.95 18.80 -7.58
N LEU A 424 4.94 19.26 -8.83
CA LEU A 424 5.36 18.46 -9.99
C LEU A 424 6.86 18.14 -9.97
N SER A 425 7.72 19.09 -9.55
CA SER A 425 9.17 18.86 -9.40
C SER A 425 9.51 17.74 -8.41
N ASN A 426 8.62 17.50 -7.45
CA ASN A 426 8.74 16.39 -6.51
C ASN A 426 8.07 15.11 -7.00
N GLY A 427 7.38 15.11 -8.15
CA GLY A 427 6.66 13.96 -8.71
C GLY A 427 5.21 13.82 -8.25
N THR A 428 4.62 14.87 -7.66
CA THR A 428 3.21 14.87 -7.23
C THR A 428 2.31 15.28 -8.39
N SER A 429 1.24 14.51 -8.64
CA SER A 429 0.22 14.86 -9.65
C SER A 429 -0.74 15.93 -9.13
N VAL A 430 -1.16 16.84 -9.99
CA VAL A 430 -1.86 18.08 -9.62
C VAL A 430 -3.11 18.29 -10.48
N VAL A 431 -4.17 18.81 -9.87
CA VAL A 431 -5.36 19.34 -10.53
C VAL A 431 -5.41 20.85 -10.31
N LEU A 432 -5.47 21.62 -11.40
CA LEU A 432 -5.69 23.07 -11.39
C LEU A 432 -7.18 23.35 -11.64
N ASP A 433 -7.82 24.07 -10.73
CA ASP A 433 -9.22 24.50 -10.84
C ASP A 433 -9.29 26.03 -10.89
N GLY A 434 -9.66 26.56 -12.05
CA GLY A 434 -9.82 27.98 -12.29
C GLY A 434 -10.60 28.26 -13.57
N ASN A 435 -10.96 29.51 -13.83
CA ASN A 435 -11.69 29.83 -15.06
C ASN A 435 -10.80 29.72 -16.31
N TYR A 436 -9.51 30.08 -16.21
CA TYR A 436 -8.54 30.08 -17.32
C TYR A 436 -9.12 30.61 -18.64
N LEU A 437 -9.71 31.81 -18.62
CA LEU A 437 -10.37 32.40 -19.80
C LEU A 437 -9.38 32.76 -20.92
N GLU A 438 -8.17 33.21 -20.55
CA GLU A 438 -7.09 33.60 -21.48
C GLU A 438 -6.30 32.37 -21.96
N ALA A 439 -6.06 32.28 -23.27
CA ALA A 439 -5.33 31.18 -23.89
C ALA A 439 -3.89 31.07 -23.35
N ASP A 440 -3.22 32.19 -23.11
CA ASP A 440 -1.85 32.24 -22.59
C ASP A 440 -1.71 31.57 -21.21
N LEU A 441 -2.75 31.62 -20.37
CA LEU A 441 -2.74 30.92 -19.08
C LEU A 441 -2.77 29.41 -19.28
N ARG A 442 -3.56 28.92 -20.25
CA ARG A 442 -3.64 27.49 -20.60
C ARG A 442 -2.33 27.01 -21.22
N VAL A 443 -1.69 27.81 -22.08
CA VAL A 443 -0.34 27.55 -22.61
C VAL A 443 0.69 27.49 -21.49
N THR A 444 0.61 28.39 -20.51
CA THR A 444 1.53 28.40 -19.37
C THR A 444 1.41 27.12 -18.54
N ALA A 445 0.20 26.65 -18.26
CA ALA A 445 -0.03 25.37 -17.58
C ALA A 445 0.51 24.17 -18.39
N ALA A 446 0.29 24.14 -19.71
CA ALA A 446 0.83 23.09 -20.57
C ALA A 446 2.37 23.09 -20.59
N ASN A 447 2.99 24.27 -20.68
CA ASN A 447 4.45 24.43 -20.62
C ASN A 447 5.01 24.00 -19.26
N LEU A 448 4.29 24.29 -18.17
CA LEU A 448 4.66 23.84 -16.83
C LEU A 448 4.71 22.31 -16.77
N ALA A 449 3.67 21.61 -17.26
CA ALA A 449 3.68 20.15 -17.31
C ALA A 449 4.86 19.61 -18.13
N ASN A 450 5.10 20.18 -19.32
CA ASN A 450 6.20 19.77 -20.19
C ASN A 450 7.58 19.95 -19.53
N ARG A 451 7.82 21.05 -18.80
CA ARG A 451 9.07 21.30 -18.06
C ARG A 451 9.39 20.22 -17.02
N HIS A 452 8.37 19.58 -16.46
CA HIS A 452 8.50 18.52 -15.45
C HIS A 452 8.23 17.12 -16.00
N HIS A 453 8.18 16.96 -17.33
CA HIS A 453 7.87 15.70 -17.99
C HIS A 453 6.55 15.08 -17.51
N ALA A 454 5.59 15.91 -17.12
CA ALA A 454 4.29 15.50 -16.64
C ALA A 454 3.31 15.32 -17.81
N GLU A 455 2.43 14.33 -17.69
CA GLU A 455 1.30 14.19 -18.61
C GLU A 455 0.32 15.34 -18.39
N PHE A 456 -0.06 16.03 -19.48
CA PHE A 456 -0.96 17.19 -19.40
C PHE A 456 -2.33 16.90 -19.99
N VAL A 457 -3.39 17.10 -19.23
CA VAL A 457 -4.78 17.02 -19.71
C VAL A 457 -5.50 18.32 -19.39
N ALA A 458 -6.03 18.99 -20.41
CA ALA A 458 -6.96 20.10 -20.23
C ALA A 458 -8.39 19.62 -20.43
N ALA A 459 -9.31 20.05 -19.58
CA ALA A 459 -10.73 19.79 -19.71
C ALA A 459 -11.55 21.07 -19.49
N HIS A 460 -12.42 21.34 -20.47
CA HIS A 460 -13.30 22.48 -20.50
C HIS A 460 -14.69 22.06 -20.05
N CYS A 461 -15.12 22.53 -18.88
CA CYS A 461 -16.46 22.27 -18.37
C CYS A 461 -17.46 23.30 -18.93
N GLU A 462 -18.49 22.79 -19.60
CA GLU A 462 -19.60 23.57 -20.13
C GLU A 462 -20.95 23.06 -19.59
N CYS A 463 -21.98 23.90 -19.70
CA CYS A 463 -23.38 23.54 -19.55
C CYS A 463 -24.23 24.64 -20.19
N LEU A 464 -25.54 24.42 -20.28
CA LEU A 464 -26.47 25.49 -20.67
C LEU A 464 -26.32 26.72 -19.76
N ASP A 465 -26.33 27.92 -20.35
CA ASP A 465 -26.17 29.19 -19.63
C ASP A 465 -27.19 29.34 -18.50
N GLU A 466 -28.43 28.93 -18.74
CA GLU A 466 -29.52 28.95 -17.76
C GLU A 466 -29.16 28.12 -16.52
N ILE A 467 -28.55 26.96 -16.72
CA ILE A 467 -28.09 26.07 -15.64
C ILE A 467 -26.90 26.71 -14.90
N ALA A 468 -25.95 27.31 -15.62
CA ALA A 468 -24.79 27.98 -15.01
C ALA A 468 -25.24 29.14 -14.11
N LEU A 469 -26.13 30.00 -14.62
CA LEU A 469 -26.71 31.14 -13.91
C LEU A 469 -27.52 30.69 -12.69
N GLU A 470 -28.37 29.66 -12.84
CA GLU A 470 -29.13 29.10 -11.71
C GLU A 470 -28.20 28.57 -10.60
N ARG A 471 -27.12 27.87 -10.98
CA ARG A 471 -26.11 27.37 -10.02
C ARG A 471 -25.39 28.53 -9.31
N ILE A 472 -25.06 29.61 -10.02
CA ILE A 472 -24.46 30.82 -9.43
C ILE A 472 -25.41 31.47 -8.42
N ILE A 473 -26.68 31.65 -8.79
CA ILE A 473 -27.72 32.25 -7.93
C ILE A 473 -27.94 31.40 -6.68
N THR A 474 -28.08 30.09 -6.84
CA THR A 474 -28.34 29.15 -5.73
C THR A 474 -27.19 29.14 -4.72
N ARG A 475 -25.94 29.14 -5.19
CA ARG A 475 -24.76 29.23 -4.31
C ARG A 475 -24.69 30.55 -3.54
N SER A 476 -25.04 31.65 -4.19
CA SER A 476 -25.09 32.99 -3.57
C SER A 476 -26.14 33.07 -2.45
N ARG A 477 -27.27 32.37 -2.59
CA ARG A 477 -28.35 32.32 -1.59
C ARG A 477 -28.04 31.44 -0.38
N ASN A 478 -27.34 30.33 -0.58
CA ASN A 478 -27.09 29.34 0.47
C ASN A 478 -25.91 29.68 1.40
N GLY A 479 -25.41 30.93 1.36
CA GLY A 479 -24.22 31.32 2.14
C GLY A 479 -22.99 30.49 1.80
N GLY A 480 -22.97 29.87 0.61
CA GLY A 480 -21.87 29.04 0.13
C GLY A 480 -20.65 29.92 -0.07
N ALA A 481 -19.85 30.06 0.99
CA ALA A 481 -18.57 30.72 0.94
C ALA A 481 -17.71 29.97 -0.07
N LEU A 482 -17.57 30.47 -1.31
CA LEU A 482 -16.38 30.30 -2.18
C LEU A 482 -16.50 30.87 -3.61
N SER A 483 -17.66 31.21 -4.18
CA SER A 483 -17.73 31.76 -5.56
C SER A 483 -18.15 33.23 -5.58
N GLU A 484 -17.23 34.08 -6.00
CA GLU A 484 -17.32 35.55 -6.02
C GLU A 484 -17.95 36.14 -7.31
N THR A 485 -18.50 35.30 -8.20
CA THR A 485 -19.12 35.77 -9.47
C THR A 485 -20.61 36.06 -9.29
N ARG A 486 -21.04 37.29 -9.56
CA ARG A 486 -22.46 37.67 -9.70
C ARG A 486 -23.00 37.27 -11.08
N PRO A 487 -24.29 36.92 -11.21
CA PRO A 487 -24.93 36.65 -12.52
C PRO A 487 -24.67 37.76 -13.55
N GLU A 488 -24.59 39.00 -13.08
CA GLU A 488 -24.36 40.23 -13.86
C GLU A 488 -23.02 40.24 -14.64
N PHE A 489 -22.05 39.40 -14.26
CA PHE A 489 -20.73 39.31 -14.90
C PHE A 489 -20.56 38.09 -15.79
N PHE A 490 -21.56 37.21 -15.87
CA PHE A 490 -21.49 35.98 -16.65
C PHE A 490 -21.27 36.26 -18.14
N ASP A 491 -22.09 37.14 -18.73
CA ASP A 491 -21.99 37.50 -20.16
C ASP A 491 -20.65 38.14 -20.50
N ARG A 492 -20.10 38.96 -19.61
CA ARG A 492 -18.78 39.58 -19.81
C ARG A 492 -17.65 38.55 -19.77
N GLN A 493 -17.71 37.60 -18.84
CA GLN A 493 -16.72 36.53 -18.75
C GLN A 493 -16.77 35.62 -19.98
N ARG A 494 -17.98 35.28 -20.44
CA ARG A 494 -18.21 34.54 -21.68
C ARG A 494 -17.60 35.24 -22.91
N GLN A 495 -17.79 36.55 -23.02
CA GLN A 495 -17.21 37.31 -24.13
C GLN A 495 -15.68 37.40 -24.07
N SER A 496 -15.08 37.24 -22.90
CA SER A 496 -13.63 37.25 -22.69
C SER A 496 -12.98 35.86 -22.76
N GLU A 497 -13.76 34.80 -22.92
CA GLU A 497 -13.24 33.45 -23.05
C GLU A 497 -12.62 33.27 -24.44
N GLU A 498 -11.32 33.05 -24.47
CA GLU A 498 -10.58 32.81 -25.69
C GLU A 498 -10.65 31.32 -26.06
N PRO A 499 -10.72 30.98 -27.36
CA PRO A 499 -10.67 29.58 -27.79
C PRO A 499 -9.33 28.93 -27.44
N ASP A 500 -9.27 27.60 -27.43
CA ASP A 500 -8.01 26.89 -27.19
C ASP A 500 -6.94 27.27 -28.23
N PRO A 501 -5.69 27.50 -27.77
CA PRO A 501 -4.59 27.87 -28.65
C PRO A 501 -4.17 26.67 -29.51
N PRO A 502 -3.55 26.90 -30.69
CA PRO A 502 -3.04 25.83 -31.54
C PRO A 502 -2.12 24.88 -30.76
N GLY A 503 -2.35 23.57 -30.87
CA GLY A 503 -1.57 22.53 -30.18
C GLY A 503 -2.08 22.15 -28.79
N LEU A 504 -3.05 22.89 -28.24
CA LEU A 504 -3.79 22.50 -27.04
C LEU A 504 -5.24 22.21 -27.45
N SER A 505 -5.78 21.07 -27.01
CA SER A 505 -7.19 20.73 -27.21
C SER A 505 -7.76 20.24 -25.89
N SER A 506 -8.65 21.02 -25.31
CA SER A 506 -9.35 20.64 -24.09
C SER A 506 -10.42 19.60 -24.39
N LEU A 507 -10.56 18.64 -23.49
CA LEU A 507 -11.70 17.73 -23.49
C LEU A 507 -12.94 18.50 -23.07
N VAL A 508 -13.97 18.52 -23.91
CA VAL A 508 -15.24 19.14 -23.55
C VAL A 508 -16.01 18.23 -22.59
N ILE A 509 -16.40 18.79 -21.44
CA ILE A 509 -17.17 18.13 -20.41
C ILE A 509 -18.51 18.86 -20.28
N ASP A 510 -19.57 18.31 -20.86
CA ASP A 510 -20.92 18.79 -20.59
C ASP A 510 -21.34 18.33 -19.19
N THR A 511 -21.67 19.30 -18.33
CA THR A 511 -22.12 19.07 -16.94
C THR A 511 -23.63 19.22 -16.77
N SER A 512 -24.38 19.27 -17.88
CA SER A 512 -25.84 19.40 -17.90
C SER A 512 -26.56 18.10 -17.55
N THR A 513 -25.99 16.93 -17.89
CA THR A 513 -26.64 15.60 -17.74
C THR A 513 -26.27 14.83 -16.46
N GLY A 514 -25.45 15.41 -15.58
CA GLY A 514 -25.01 14.80 -14.31
C GLY A 514 -23.51 14.43 -14.33
N SER A 515 -22.86 14.45 -13.17
CA SER A 515 -21.39 14.43 -13.06
C SER A 515 -20.69 13.11 -13.42
N SER A 516 -21.42 11.99 -13.56
CA SER A 516 -20.82 10.66 -13.74
C SER A 516 -20.32 10.41 -15.16
N GLU A 517 -21.12 10.72 -16.19
CA GLU A 517 -20.71 10.58 -17.60
C GLU A 517 -19.58 11.56 -17.94
N SER A 518 -19.67 12.78 -17.41
CA SER A 518 -18.68 13.84 -17.51
C SER A 518 -17.27 13.45 -17.02
N LEU A 519 -17.17 12.59 -16.00
CA LEU A 519 -15.88 12.14 -15.43
C LEU A 519 -15.27 10.99 -16.22
N GLN A 520 -16.11 10.17 -16.86
CA GLN A 520 -15.65 9.00 -17.59
C GLN A 520 -14.73 9.38 -18.76
N SER A 521 -15.07 10.42 -19.52
CA SER A 521 -14.25 10.90 -20.65
C SER A 521 -12.85 11.38 -20.23
N VAL A 522 -12.75 12.03 -19.06
CA VAL A 522 -11.47 12.44 -18.48
C VAL A 522 -10.65 11.22 -18.11
N PHE A 523 -11.25 10.23 -17.45
CA PHE A 523 -10.57 9.01 -17.05
C PHE A 523 -10.14 8.16 -18.25
N GLU A 524 -10.95 8.08 -19.29
CA GLU A 524 -10.58 7.40 -20.55
C GLU A 524 -9.39 8.10 -21.23
N THR A 525 -9.38 9.43 -21.25
CA THR A 525 -8.24 10.18 -21.80
C THR A 525 -6.99 9.98 -20.95
N LEU A 526 -7.10 10.04 -19.62
CA LEU A 526 -5.97 9.76 -18.73
C LEU A 526 -5.47 8.33 -18.89
N ARG A 527 -6.37 7.35 -19.04
CA ARG A 527 -6.04 5.95 -19.28
C ARG A 527 -5.23 5.78 -20.56
N SER A 528 -5.70 6.35 -21.66
CA SER A 528 -5.00 6.28 -22.95
C SER A 528 -3.63 6.95 -22.95
N ARG A 529 -3.40 7.97 -22.11
CA ARG A 529 -2.10 8.65 -22.02
C ARG A 529 -1.15 8.01 -21.03
N CYS A 530 -1.64 7.66 -19.83
CA CYS A 530 -0.80 7.14 -18.74
C CYS A 530 -0.48 5.65 -18.88
N PHE A 531 -1.32 4.88 -19.59
CA PHE A 531 -1.25 3.42 -19.63
C PHE A 531 -1.38 2.88 -21.05
N ALA A 532 -1.01 3.66 -22.07
CA ALA A 532 -1.09 3.26 -23.48
C ALA A 532 -0.43 1.89 -23.74
N ASP A 533 0.81 1.72 -23.26
CA ASP A 533 1.61 0.51 -23.49
C ASP A 533 1.03 -0.72 -22.81
N VAL A 534 0.36 -0.54 -21.67
CA VAL A 534 -0.33 -1.62 -20.94
C VAL A 534 -1.45 -2.22 -21.78
N PHE A 535 -2.21 -1.38 -22.48
CA PHE A 535 -3.35 -1.81 -23.29
C PHE A 535 -2.97 -2.15 -24.74
N ALA A 536 -1.78 -1.72 -25.21
CA ALA A 536 -1.24 -2.11 -26.50
C ALA A 536 -0.68 -3.55 -26.51
N MET A 537 -0.28 -4.07 -25.34
CA MET A 537 0.25 -5.44 -25.18
C MET A 537 -0.82 -6.52 -24.98
N ALA A 538 -2.10 -6.16 -24.88
CA ALA A 538 -3.17 -7.15 -24.84
C ALA A 538 -3.25 -7.87 -26.20
N PRO A 539 -3.04 -9.19 -26.29
CA PRO A 539 -3.22 -9.89 -27.56
C PRO A 539 -4.66 -9.67 -28.03
N SER A 540 -4.80 -9.26 -29.30
CA SER A 540 -6.10 -9.22 -29.98
C SER A 540 -6.79 -10.57 -29.79
N ARG A 541 -7.92 -10.56 -29.08
CA ARG A 541 -8.72 -11.74 -28.76
C ARG A 541 -9.04 -12.61 -29.96
#